data_AF-A0A0Q7F4G4-F1
#
_entry.id   AF-A0A0Q7F4G4-F1
#
_cell.length_a   1.000
_cell.length_b   1.000
_cell.length_c   1.000
_cell.angle_alpha   90.00
_cell.angle_beta   90.00
_cell.angle_gamma   90.00
#
_symmetry.space_group_name_H-M   'P 1'
#
loop_
_entity.id
_entity.type
_entity.pdbx_description
1 polymer ?
#
loop_
_entity_poly.entity_id
_entity_poly.type
_entity_poly.pdbx_seq_one_letter_code
_entity_poly.pdbx_strand_id
1 'polypeptide(L)'
;MKKITTSLILAAFAAAAVPASAETVVIVNKANPATRMFSEQASQFFLGKSNMFTPVDQAEGSAIRNDFYQKVAEKDAAQVKAIWSKLVFTGKATPPKEYKSNAEVKKAVADDPKAIGYIDKSAVDDSVKVILTLP
;
A
#
# COMPACT_ATOMS: atom_id res chain seq x y z
N MET A 1 -21.73 6.51 66.68
CA MET A 1 -21.92 5.15 66.15
C MET A 1 -22.26 5.25 64.67
N LYS A 2 -21.45 4.59 63.83
CA LYS A 2 -21.75 4.00 62.50
C LYS A 2 -22.28 4.94 61.38
N LYS A 3 -21.47 5.19 60.33
CA LYS A 3 -21.39 4.45 59.03
C LYS A 3 -22.26 5.16 57.95
N ILE A 4 -21.94 5.34 56.66
CA ILE A 4 -20.94 4.81 55.71
C ILE A 4 -20.78 5.87 54.60
N THR A 5 -19.53 6.10 54.19
CA THR A 5 -19.07 6.77 52.97
C THR A 5 -19.55 6.03 51.72
N THR A 6 -20.16 6.71 50.75
CA THR A 6 -20.35 6.14 49.40
C THR A 6 -19.82 7.13 48.37
N SER A 7 -18.54 6.99 48.03
CA SER A 7 -17.93 7.65 46.89
C SER A 7 -18.27 6.88 45.61
N LEU A 8 -18.99 7.53 44.70
CA LEU A 8 -19.30 6.98 43.38
C LEU A 8 -18.12 7.31 42.45
N ILE A 9 -17.17 6.38 42.32
CA ILE A 9 -16.08 6.47 41.33
C ILE A 9 -16.67 6.04 39.99
N LEU A 10 -16.93 7.01 39.12
CA LEU A 10 -17.29 6.79 37.72
C LEU A 10 -16.00 6.44 36.96
N ALA A 11 -15.72 5.15 36.81
CA ALA A 11 -14.60 4.67 36.02
C ALA A 11 -14.86 4.93 34.53
N ALA A 12 -14.31 6.02 34.00
CA ALA A 12 -14.25 6.30 32.58
C ALA A 12 -13.30 5.31 31.90
N PHE A 13 -13.85 4.26 31.30
CA PHE A 13 -13.12 3.34 30.44
C PHE A 13 -12.84 4.06 29.11
N ALA A 14 -11.79 4.89 29.09
CA ALA A 14 -11.25 5.42 27.85
C ALA A 14 -10.59 4.26 27.10
N ALA A 15 -11.33 3.63 26.18
CA ALA A 15 -10.76 2.72 25.21
C ALA A 15 -9.75 3.50 24.38
N ALA A 16 -8.47 3.37 24.70
CA ALA A 16 -7.40 3.80 23.82
C ALA A 16 -7.51 2.97 22.55
N ALA A 17 -8.10 3.55 21.50
CA ALA A 17 -8.05 2.99 20.16
C ALA A 17 -6.57 2.99 19.75
N VAL A 18 -5.92 1.83 19.88
CA VAL A 18 -4.61 1.61 19.29
C VAL A 18 -4.78 1.84 17.78
N PRO A 19 -4.00 2.73 17.15
CA PRO A 19 -4.04 2.85 15.71
C PRO A 19 -3.64 1.49 15.14
N ALA A 20 -4.58 0.82 14.48
CA ALA A 20 -4.28 -0.37 13.70
C ALA A 20 -3.45 0.10 12.51
N SER A 21 -2.12 0.06 12.63
CA SER A 21 -1.24 0.25 11.48
C SER A 21 -1.51 -0.87 10.49
N ALA A 22 -2.18 -0.53 9.40
CA ALA A 22 -2.33 -1.45 8.28
C ALA A 22 -0.95 -1.62 7.63
N GLU A 23 -0.39 -2.82 7.77
CA GLU A 23 0.91 -3.17 7.21
C GLU A 23 0.78 -3.31 5.68
N THR A 24 1.46 -2.45 4.92
CA THR A 24 1.42 -2.45 3.45
C THR A 24 2.41 -3.47 2.90
N VAL A 25 1.98 -4.32 1.98
CA VAL A 25 2.85 -5.30 1.31
C VAL A 25 2.80 -5.14 -0.20
N VAL A 26 3.93 -5.37 -0.85
CA VAL A 26 4.04 -5.44 -2.31
C VAL A 26 3.92 -6.88 -2.76
N ILE A 27 3.03 -7.08 -3.71
CA ILE A 27 2.65 -8.38 -4.26
C ILE A 27 2.98 -8.46 -5.75
N VAL A 28 3.29 -9.68 -6.18
CA VAL A 28 3.41 -10.07 -7.58
C VAL A 28 2.59 -11.33 -7.82
N ASN A 29 2.39 -11.67 -9.08
CA ASN A 29 1.79 -12.93 -9.47
C ASN A 29 2.54 -14.12 -8.84
N LYS A 30 1.80 -15.17 -8.46
CA LYS A 30 2.39 -16.40 -7.90
C LYS A 30 3.44 -17.04 -8.81
N ALA A 31 3.23 -16.99 -10.13
CA ALA A 31 4.14 -17.56 -11.13
C ALA A 31 5.36 -16.66 -11.45
N ASN A 32 5.39 -15.41 -10.96
CA ASN A 32 6.53 -14.53 -11.16
C ASN A 32 7.75 -15.09 -10.40
N PRO A 33 8.97 -15.13 -10.98
CA PRO A 33 10.14 -15.72 -10.30
C PRO A 33 10.69 -14.88 -9.14
N ALA A 34 10.31 -13.59 -9.01
CA ALA A 34 10.80 -12.73 -7.94
C ALA A 34 10.41 -13.27 -6.56
N THR A 35 11.37 -13.31 -5.63
CA THR A 35 11.18 -13.82 -4.27
C THR A 35 11.28 -12.73 -3.20
N ARG A 36 12.01 -11.65 -3.50
CA ARG A 36 12.24 -10.52 -2.60
C ARG A 36 12.52 -9.25 -3.39
N MET A 37 12.19 -8.11 -2.81
CA MET A 37 12.49 -6.79 -3.35
C MET A 37 12.77 -5.80 -2.22
N PHE A 38 13.60 -4.79 -2.49
CA PHE A 38 13.81 -3.64 -1.59
C PHE A 38 12.89 -2.47 -1.95
N SER A 39 12.62 -1.57 -1.00
CA SER A 39 11.79 -0.36 -1.19
C SER A 39 12.23 0.48 -2.38
N GLU A 40 13.54 0.68 -2.52
CA GLU A 40 14.13 1.53 -3.57
C GLU A 40 13.96 0.91 -4.95
N GLN A 41 13.94 -0.44 -5.02
CA GLN A 41 13.67 -1.17 -6.24
C GLN A 41 12.19 -1.08 -6.60
N ALA A 42 11.30 -1.29 -5.63
CA ALA A 42 9.87 -1.14 -5.83
C ALA A 42 9.54 0.24 -6.41
N SER A 43 10.08 1.32 -5.82
CA SER A 43 9.82 2.69 -6.30
C SER A 43 10.24 2.94 -7.74
N GLN A 44 11.21 2.20 -8.30
CA GLN A 44 11.58 2.36 -9.71
C GLN A 44 10.41 2.00 -10.64
N PHE A 45 9.63 0.97 -10.30
CA PHE A 45 8.49 0.54 -11.11
C PHE A 45 7.33 1.54 -10.98
N PHE A 46 7.01 1.95 -9.75
CA PHE A 46 5.88 2.86 -9.46
C PHE A 46 6.13 4.33 -9.80
N LEU A 47 7.36 4.70 -10.17
CA LEU A 47 7.74 6.03 -10.65
C LEU A 47 8.20 6.03 -12.13
N GLY A 48 7.94 4.94 -12.86
CA GLY A 48 8.20 4.86 -14.30
C GLY A 48 9.69 4.87 -14.69
N LYS A 49 10.58 4.50 -13.76
CA LYS A 49 12.03 4.40 -14.01
C LYS A 49 12.44 3.04 -14.54
N SER A 50 11.60 2.02 -14.39
CA SER A 50 11.80 0.68 -14.95
C SER A 50 10.49 0.09 -15.46
N ASN A 51 10.58 -0.70 -16.53
CA ASN A 51 9.46 -1.36 -17.21
C ASN A 51 9.51 -2.90 -17.10
N MET A 52 10.35 -3.45 -16.21
CA MET A 52 10.45 -4.91 -16.02
C MET A 52 9.17 -5.51 -15.41
N PHE A 53 8.44 -4.72 -14.63
CA PHE A 53 7.13 -5.04 -14.09
C PHE A 53 6.10 -4.04 -14.59
N THR A 54 4.85 -4.49 -14.67
CA THR A 54 3.68 -3.64 -14.95
C THR A 54 3.08 -3.20 -13.62
N PRO A 55 3.33 -1.97 -13.15
CA PRO A 55 2.75 -1.50 -11.90
C PRO A 55 1.23 -1.32 -12.04
N VAL A 56 0.50 -1.75 -11.01
CA VAL A 56 -0.89 -1.40 -10.76
C VAL A 56 -0.96 -0.67 -9.43
N ASP A 57 -1.75 0.39 -9.39
CA ASP A 57 -1.77 1.35 -8.28
C ASP A 57 -3.14 1.34 -7.60
N GLN A 58 -3.20 1.87 -6.39
CA GLN A 58 -4.46 2.09 -5.68
C GLN A 58 -5.06 3.43 -6.13
N ALA A 59 -6.35 3.62 -5.88
CA ALA A 59 -7.04 4.85 -6.24
C ALA A 59 -6.32 6.10 -5.70
N GLU A 60 -6.24 7.15 -6.52
CA GLU A 60 -5.75 8.47 -6.10
C GLU A 60 -6.45 8.95 -4.82
N GLY A 61 -5.66 9.45 -3.86
CA GLY A 61 -6.15 9.90 -2.56
C GLY A 61 -6.39 8.79 -1.52
N SER A 62 -6.23 7.52 -1.86
CA SER A 62 -6.31 6.44 -0.87
C SER A 62 -5.17 6.51 0.16
N ALA A 63 -5.47 6.19 1.42
CA ALA A 63 -4.49 6.21 2.49
C ALA A 63 -3.32 5.25 2.21
N ILE A 64 -3.62 4.05 1.70
CA ILE A 64 -2.62 3.04 1.35
C ILE A 64 -1.66 3.52 0.24
N ARG A 65 -2.15 4.31 -0.74
CA ARG A 65 -1.30 4.90 -1.78
C ARG A 65 -0.33 5.90 -1.20
N ASN A 66 -0.82 6.79 -0.36
CA ASN A 66 0.01 7.80 0.29
C ASN A 66 1.06 7.13 1.18
N ASP A 67 0.67 6.13 1.98
CA ASP A 67 1.58 5.34 2.81
C ASP A 67 2.66 4.65 1.98
N PHE A 68 2.26 3.96 0.91
CA PHE A 68 3.17 3.27 0.01
C PHE A 68 4.22 4.22 -0.57
N TYR A 69 3.81 5.30 -1.24
CA TYR A 69 4.72 6.24 -1.88
C TYR A 69 5.61 6.99 -0.89
N GLN A 70 5.10 7.27 0.32
CA GLN A 70 5.91 7.82 1.40
C GLN A 70 7.01 6.83 1.81
N LYS A 71 6.68 5.55 2.00
CA LYS A 71 7.64 4.53 2.47
C LYS A 71 8.67 4.09 1.43
N VAL A 72 8.28 4.02 0.15
CA VAL A 72 9.19 3.51 -0.90
C VAL A 72 10.01 4.61 -1.60
N ALA A 73 9.55 5.87 -1.52
CA ALA A 73 10.15 6.96 -2.29
C ALA A 73 10.24 8.30 -1.56
N GLU A 74 9.74 8.38 -0.32
CA GLU A 74 9.61 9.64 0.45
C GLU A 74 8.89 10.72 -0.38
N LYS A 75 7.78 10.33 -1.04
CA LYS A 75 7.00 11.24 -1.89
C LYS A 75 5.57 11.37 -1.44
N ASP A 76 5.08 12.60 -1.48
CA ASP A 76 3.66 12.91 -1.39
C ASP A 76 2.93 12.69 -2.72
N ALA A 77 1.60 12.68 -2.66
CA ALA A 77 0.75 12.46 -3.84
C ALA A 77 0.94 13.51 -4.94
N ALA A 78 1.21 14.77 -4.59
CA ALA A 78 1.41 15.83 -5.56
C ALA A 78 2.73 15.64 -6.33
N GLN A 79 3.79 15.22 -5.65
CA GLN A 79 5.07 14.88 -6.25
C GLN A 79 4.96 13.66 -7.18
N VAL A 80 4.24 12.61 -6.76
CA VAL A 80 3.98 11.43 -7.60
C VAL A 80 3.21 11.83 -8.86
N LYS A 81 2.16 12.64 -8.72
CA LYS A 81 1.37 13.16 -9.83
C LYS A 81 2.21 14.01 -10.80
N ALA A 82 3.08 14.87 -10.27
CA ALA A 82 3.98 15.70 -11.07
C ALA A 82 5.00 14.85 -11.88
N ILE A 83 5.53 13.79 -11.27
CA ILE A 83 6.42 12.83 -11.95
C ILE A 83 5.69 12.19 -13.14
N TRP A 84 4.50 11.63 -12.91
CA TRP A 84 3.73 11.00 -13.98
C TRP A 84 3.27 11.98 -15.05
N SER A 85 2.87 13.20 -14.68
CA SER A 85 2.54 14.26 -15.64
C SER A 85 3.71 14.57 -16.57
N LYS A 86 4.94 14.65 -16.03
CA LYS A 86 6.16 14.86 -16.82
C LYS A 86 6.45 13.65 -17.73
N LEU A 87 6.28 12.43 -17.23
CA LEU A 87 6.54 11.20 -18.01
C LEU A 87 5.57 11.07 -19.19
N VAL A 88 4.28 11.36 -18.96
CA VAL A 88 3.25 11.34 -20.00
C VAL A 88 3.49 12.44 -21.03
N PHE A 89 3.77 13.67 -20.58
CA PHE A 89 4.05 14.79 -21.50
C PHE A 89 5.27 14.52 -22.39
N THR A 90 6.28 13.83 -21.87
CA THR A 90 7.47 13.44 -22.65
C THR A 90 7.31 12.14 -23.43
N GLY A 91 6.15 11.47 -23.33
CA GLY A 91 5.87 10.19 -24.00
C GLY A 91 6.74 9.02 -23.51
N LYS A 92 7.40 9.16 -22.34
CA LYS A 92 8.36 8.17 -21.84
C LYS A 92 7.71 6.97 -21.17
N ALA A 93 6.57 7.18 -20.51
CA ALA A 93 5.85 6.13 -19.80
C ALA A 93 4.37 6.49 -19.63
N THR A 94 3.54 5.47 -19.46
CA THR A 94 2.13 5.59 -19.11
C THR A 94 1.94 5.34 -17.62
N PRO A 95 1.04 6.08 -16.96
CA PRO A 95 0.79 5.90 -15.54
C PRO A 95 0.25 4.49 -15.26
N PRO A 96 0.50 3.95 -14.05
CA PRO A 96 -0.06 2.69 -13.61
C PRO A 96 -1.58 2.71 -13.69
N LYS A 97 -2.18 1.54 -13.96
CA LYS A 97 -3.64 1.41 -13.87
C LYS A 97 -4.06 1.43 -12.40
N GLU A 98 -5.03 2.27 -12.08
CA GLU A 98 -5.57 2.40 -10.72
C GLU A 98 -6.76 1.46 -10.50
N TYR A 99 -6.85 0.93 -9.28
CA TYR A 99 -7.96 0.10 -8.80
C TYR A 99 -8.52 0.64 -7.49
N LYS A 100 -9.80 0.37 -7.23
CA LYS A 100 -10.53 0.99 -6.11
C LYS A 100 -10.35 0.26 -4.78
N SER A 101 -9.79 -0.94 -4.79
CA SER A 101 -9.67 -1.76 -3.58
C SER A 101 -8.51 -2.75 -3.66
N ASN A 102 -8.10 -3.24 -2.48
CA ASN A 102 -7.13 -4.34 -2.35
C ASN A 102 -7.56 -5.59 -3.13
N ALA A 103 -8.86 -5.90 -3.15
CA ALA A 103 -9.37 -7.06 -3.88
C ALA A 103 -9.18 -6.92 -5.39
N GLU A 104 -9.43 -5.72 -5.93
CA GLU A 104 -9.23 -5.42 -7.35
C GLU A 104 -7.74 -5.40 -7.72
N VAL A 105 -6.88 -4.80 -6.90
CA VAL A 105 -5.42 -4.84 -7.10
C VAL A 105 -4.92 -6.28 -7.08
N LYS A 106 -5.30 -7.06 -6.06
CA LYS A 106 -4.91 -8.47 -5.94
C LYS A 106 -5.35 -9.27 -7.16
N LYS A 107 -6.59 -9.09 -7.61
CA LYS A 107 -7.10 -9.75 -8.82
C LYS A 107 -6.26 -9.38 -10.04
N ALA A 108 -5.98 -8.09 -10.25
CA ALA A 108 -5.16 -7.64 -11.36
C ALA A 108 -3.74 -8.23 -11.35
N VAL A 109 -3.14 -8.35 -10.17
CA VAL A 109 -1.82 -8.97 -9.98
C VAL A 109 -1.87 -10.49 -10.22
N ALA A 110 -2.92 -11.17 -9.76
CA ALA A 110 -3.11 -12.60 -9.99
C ALA A 110 -3.38 -12.94 -11.46
N ASP A 111 -3.96 -12.02 -12.23
CA ASP A 111 -4.32 -12.22 -13.65
C ASP A 111 -3.13 -11.95 -14.62
N ASP A 112 -2.05 -11.27 -14.19
CA ASP A 112 -0.88 -10.95 -15.03
C ASP A 112 0.46 -11.36 -14.37
N PRO A 113 1.24 -12.31 -14.95
CA PRO A 113 2.56 -12.71 -14.46
C PRO A 113 3.59 -11.59 -14.30
N LYS A 114 3.43 -10.47 -15.02
CA LYS A 114 4.32 -9.31 -14.95
C LYS A 114 3.81 -8.19 -14.04
N ALA A 115 2.61 -8.32 -13.49
CA ALA A 115 2.05 -7.28 -12.65
C ALA A 115 2.73 -7.22 -11.28
N ILE A 116 2.89 -5.99 -10.80
CA ILE A 116 3.31 -5.66 -9.43
C ILE A 116 2.30 -4.68 -8.85
N GLY A 117 1.86 -4.93 -7.63
CA GLY A 117 0.91 -4.07 -6.92
C GLY A 117 1.19 -4.07 -5.44
N TYR A 118 0.43 -3.30 -4.68
CA TYR A 118 0.55 -3.29 -3.22
C TYR A 118 -0.85 -3.23 -2.58
N ILE A 119 -0.99 -3.95 -1.47
CA ILE A 119 -2.24 -4.14 -0.75
C ILE A 119 -1.97 -4.19 0.76
N ASP A 120 -3.02 -4.09 1.56
CA ASP A 120 -2.92 -4.40 2.98
C ASP A 120 -2.55 -5.87 3.17
N LYS A 121 -1.66 -6.17 4.12
CA LYS A 121 -1.22 -7.53 4.44
C LYS A 121 -2.38 -8.47 4.77
N SER A 122 -3.43 -7.96 5.40
CA SER A 122 -4.64 -8.71 5.73
C SER A 122 -5.45 -9.15 4.50
N ALA A 123 -5.23 -8.53 3.34
CA ALA A 123 -5.93 -8.86 2.10
C ALA A 123 -5.19 -9.90 1.23
N VAL A 124 -3.99 -10.32 1.64
CA VAL A 124 -3.18 -11.33 0.95
C VAL A 124 -3.83 -12.71 1.05
N ASP A 125 -3.78 -13.47 -0.04
CA ASP A 125 -4.12 -14.90 -0.07
C ASP A 125 -3.19 -15.65 -1.03
N ASP A 126 -3.45 -16.94 -1.24
CA ASP A 126 -2.62 -17.84 -2.04
C ASP A 126 -2.61 -17.56 -3.55
N SER A 127 -3.39 -16.58 -4.05
CA SER A 127 -3.41 -16.18 -5.46
C SER A 127 -2.20 -15.31 -5.85
N VAL A 128 -1.55 -14.68 -4.86
CA VAL A 128 -0.45 -13.76 -5.06
C VAL A 128 0.73 -14.10 -4.17
N LYS A 129 1.88 -13.53 -4.47
CA LYS A 129 3.10 -13.70 -3.69
C LYS A 129 3.61 -12.36 -3.19
N VAL A 130 3.82 -12.26 -1.88
CA VAL A 130 4.44 -11.09 -1.24
C VAL A 130 5.95 -11.11 -1.50
N ILE A 131 6.50 -9.98 -1.93
CA ILE A 131 7.95 -9.83 -2.22
C ILE A 131 8.60 -8.69 -1.43
N LEU A 132 7.81 -7.79 -0.83
CA LEU A 132 8.29 -6.74 0.06
C LEU A 132 7.20 -6.42 1.08
N THR A 133 7.64 -6.17 2.31
CA THR A 133 6.80 -5.75 3.44
C THR A 133 7.30 -4.39 3.90
N LEU A 134 6.39 -3.43 4.02
CA LEU A 134 6.68 -2.07 4.47
C LEU A 134 6.21 -1.92 5.92
N PRO A 135 7.12 -1.62 6.87
CA PRO A 135 6.77 -1.42 8.27
C PRO A 135 5.91 -0.18 8.49
#